data_AF-A0A4W5KVQ8-F1
#
_entry.id   AF-A0A4W5KVQ8-F1
#
_cell.length_a   1.000
_cell.length_b   1.000
_cell.length_c   1.000
_cell.angle_alpha   90.00
_cell.angle_beta   90.00
_cell.angle_gamma   90.00
#
_symmetry.space_group_name_H-M   'P 1'
#
loop_
_entity.id
_entity.type
_entity.pdbx_description
1 polymer ?
#
loop_
_entity_poly.entity_id
_entity_poly.type
_entity_poly.pdbx_seq_one_letter_code
_entity_poly.pdbx_strand_id
1 'polypeptide(L)'
;MQLEAQLRLCQSCLWCCKSRLRLLSQSSVHRAAFNHYDLLGVKPDATLEQIKNAFFDKSKKMHPDSDPSNPGLHGQFVELNEAYRVLSKEVSRKEYDLRLRHPYTGGQAFRPTSTYNPRAEAQESMRYWDQFKHSQPQETTAEEWERKRKRNFRIVSYCMLIMGLSISAHVLFFRKLESVHNNFMDEKDRVITQIYNESKERARVNGFKKQTEILRQKHADFLEKYKITRNSGEDK
;
A
#
# COMPACT_ATOMS: atom_id res chain seq x y z
N MET A 1 -15.81 -87.21 -44.10
CA MET A 1 -16.62 -86.22 -43.38
C MET A 1 -15.82 -84.92 -43.31
N GLN A 2 -16.27 -83.91 -44.07
CA GLN A 2 -16.08 -82.44 -43.94
C GLN A 2 -14.73 -81.96 -43.33
N LEU A 3 -13.76 -81.44 -44.08
CA LEU A 3 -13.71 -80.27 -44.98
C LEU A 3 -14.07 -78.91 -44.31
N GLU A 4 -13.03 -78.07 -44.17
CA GLU A 4 -12.98 -76.59 -44.21
C GLU A 4 -13.68 -75.71 -43.16
N ALA A 5 -12.88 -74.87 -42.48
CA ALA A 5 -13.04 -73.41 -42.30
C ALA A 5 -12.04 -72.94 -41.22
N GLN A 6 -10.84 -72.45 -41.59
CA GLN A 6 -10.55 -71.04 -41.85
C GLN A 6 -10.99 -70.08 -40.73
N LEU A 7 -10.01 -69.31 -40.25
CA LEU A 7 -10.11 -67.94 -39.75
C LEU A 7 -11.53 -67.39 -39.61
N ARG A 8 -11.89 -66.90 -38.42
CA ARG A 8 -12.28 -65.50 -38.18
C ARG A 8 -12.86 -65.33 -36.76
N LEU A 9 -12.26 -64.37 -36.07
CA LEU A 9 -12.89 -63.41 -35.16
C LEU A 9 -13.69 -63.90 -33.95
N CYS A 10 -13.31 -63.30 -32.81
CA CYS A 10 -14.10 -62.35 -32.01
C CYS A 10 -14.01 -62.76 -30.53
N GLN A 11 -13.08 -62.29 -29.69
CA GLN A 11 -12.84 -60.91 -29.27
C GLN A 11 -14.09 -60.07 -28.93
N SER A 12 -15.21 -60.71 -28.56
CA SER A 12 -16.44 -60.03 -28.12
C SER A 12 -17.00 -60.45 -26.75
N CYS A 13 -16.38 -61.38 -26.01
CA CYS A 13 -16.94 -61.83 -24.71
C CYS A 13 -16.38 -61.12 -23.46
N LEU A 14 -15.47 -60.14 -23.61
CA LEU A 14 -14.92 -59.34 -22.50
C LEU A 14 -15.74 -58.08 -22.17
N TRP A 15 -16.92 -57.89 -22.78
CA TRP A 15 -17.77 -56.71 -22.55
C TRP A 15 -18.99 -56.95 -21.65
N CYS A 16 -19.23 -58.17 -21.13
CA CYS A 16 -20.47 -58.49 -20.39
C CYS A 16 -20.37 -58.47 -18.84
N CYS A 17 -19.22 -58.14 -18.24
CA CYS A 17 -19.02 -58.24 -16.77
C CYS A 17 -18.57 -56.93 -16.07
N LYS A 18 -18.82 -55.75 -16.63
CA LYS A 18 -18.41 -54.45 -16.01
C LYS A 18 -19.56 -53.52 -15.58
N SER A 19 -20.71 -54.07 -15.20
CA SER A 19 -21.83 -53.28 -14.67
C SER A 19 -22.44 -53.93 -13.43
N ARG A 20 -22.50 -53.15 -12.34
CA ARG A 20 -23.18 -53.42 -11.05
C ARG A 20 -22.43 -54.46 -10.20
N LEU A 21 -21.94 -54.20 -8.99
CA LEU A 21 -22.38 -53.36 -7.88
C LEU A 21 -21.11 -53.06 -7.06
N ARG A 22 -20.61 -51.82 -7.08
CA ARG A 22 -19.68 -51.36 -6.04
C ARG A 22 -20.47 -50.39 -5.16
N LEU A 23 -21.21 -50.95 -4.21
CA LEU A 23 -21.76 -50.21 -3.07
C LEU A 23 -20.58 -49.74 -2.22
N LEU A 24 -19.98 -48.61 -2.62
CA LEU A 24 -19.22 -47.78 -1.71
C LEU A 24 -20.20 -46.73 -1.19
N SER A 25 -20.69 -46.99 0.02
CA SER A 25 -21.27 -46.00 0.90
C SER A 25 -20.32 -44.81 0.96
N GLN A 26 -20.60 -43.76 0.19
CA GLN A 26 -20.00 -42.46 0.42
C GLN A 26 -20.58 -41.97 1.73
N SER A 27 -19.84 -42.16 2.82
CA SER A 27 -20.01 -41.34 4.01
C SER A 27 -19.64 -39.92 3.59
N SER A 28 -20.63 -39.16 3.10
CA SER A 28 -20.55 -37.71 3.07
C SER A 28 -20.38 -37.29 4.52
N VAL A 29 -19.14 -37.11 4.97
CA VAL A 29 -18.87 -36.26 6.12
C VAL A 29 -19.55 -34.96 5.76
N HIS A 30 -20.68 -34.66 6.41
CA HIS A 30 -21.31 -33.36 6.32
C HIS A 30 -20.20 -32.36 6.61
N ARG A 31 -19.68 -31.70 5.57
CA ARG A 31 -18.93 -30.46 5.74
C ARG A 31 -19.95 -29.57 6.43
N ALA A 32 -19.82 -29.41 7.74
CA ALA A 32 -20.61 -28.44 8.48
C ALA A 32 -20.54 -27.16 7.66
N ALA A 33 -21.69 -26.61 7.26
CA ALA A 33 -21.73 -25.44 6.40
C ALA A 33 -21.02 -24.30 7.15
N PHE A 34 -19.74 -24.09 6.86
CA PHE A 34 -18.96 -23.03 7.45
C PHE A 34 -19.57 -21.73 6.99
N ASN A 35 -19.98 -20.88 7.93
CA ASN A 35 -20.55 -19.59 7.57
C ASN A 35 -19.47 -18.71 6.95
N HIS A 36 -19.86 -17.74 6.11
CA HIS A 36 -18.91 -16.78 5.52
C HIS A 36 -18.14 -16.00 6.60
N TYR A 37 -18.77 -15.78 7.76
CA TYR A 37 -18.16 -15.17 8.95
C TYR A 37 -17.03 -16.04 9.52
N ASP A 38 -17.26 -17.35 9.67
CA ASP A 38 -16.26 -18.31 10.18
C ASP A 38 -15.08 -18.43 9.21
N LEU A 39 -15.38 -18.41 7.90
CA LEU A 39 -14.37 -18.49 6.85
C LEU A 39 -13.47 -17.24 6.81
N LEU A 40 -14.01 -16.05 7.12
CA LEU A 40 -13.23 -14.83 7.32
C LEU A 40 -12.63 -14.73 8.74
N GLY A 41 -13.10 -15.53 9.70
CA GLY A 41 -12.65 -15.51 11.10
C GLY A 41 -13.12 -14.26 11.84
N VAL A 42 -14.26 -13.71 11.45
CA VAL A 42 -14.85 -12.50 12.02
C VAL A 42 -16.21 -12.82 12.61
N LYS A 43 -16.64 -12.04 13.60
CA LYS A 43 -17.96 -12.22 14.20
C LYS A 43 -19.07 -11.62 13.30
N PRO A 44 -20.33 -12.06 13.45
CA PRO A 44 -21.47 -11.52 12.68
C PRO A 44 -21.75 -10.03 12.92
N ASP A 45 -21.28 -9.46 14.03
CA ASP A 45 -21.37 -8.03 14.38
C ASP A 45 -20.18 -7.21 13.86
N ALA A 46 -19.23 -7.83 13.14
CA ALA A 46 -18.03 -7.15 12.67
C ALA A 46 -18.34 -5.99 11.70
N THR A 47 -17.57 -4.91 11.80
CA THR A 47 -17.66 -3.76 10.88
C THR A 47 -17.09 -4.11 9.51
N LEU A 48 -17.45 -3.33 8.48
CA LEU A 48 -16.92 -3.53 7.12
C LEU A 48 -15.38 -3.43 7.07
N GLU A 49 -14.79 -2.55 7.90
CA GLU A 49 -13.35 -2.41 8.02
C GLU A 49 -12.70 -3.68 8.59
N GLN A 50 -13.30 -4.29 9.60
CA GLN A 50 -12.82 -5.55 10.19
C GLN A 50 -12.91 -6.70 9.19
N ILE A 51 -13.99 -6.78 8.41
CA ILE A 51 -14.17 -7.78 7.34
C ILE A 51 -13.10 -7.61 6.26
N LYS A 52 -12.84 -6.37 5.85
CA LYS A 52 -11.80 -6.02 4.86
C LYS A 52 -10.40 -6.40 5.36
N ASN A 53 -10.06 -6.05 6.59
CA ASN A 53 -8.76 -6.36 7.17
C ASN A 53 -8.55 -7.87 7.32
N ALA A 54 -9.55 -8.59 7.82
CA ALA A 54 -9.50 -10.05 7.93
C ALA A 54 -9.33 -10.74 6.57
N PHE A 55 -10.00 -10.23 5.53
CA PHE A 55 -9.83 -10.70 4.16
C PHE A 55 -8.38 -10.50 3.68
N PHE A 56 -7.79 -9.32 3.86
CA PHE A 56 -6.41 -9.06 3.45
C PHE A 56 -5.40 -9.98 4.17
N ASP A 57 -5.56 -10.17 5.47
CA ASP A 57 -4.66 -11.00 6.27
C ASP A 57 -4.74 -12.48 5.88
N LYS A 58 -5.95 -12.98 5.58
CA LYS A 58 -6.16 -14.35 5.11
C LYS A 58 -5.72 -14.54 3.65
N SER A 59 -5.94 -13.55 2.80
CA SER A 59 -5.55 -13.58 1.38
C SER A 59 -4.04 -13.71 1.21
N LYS A 60 -3.25 -12.99 2.02
CA LYS A 60 -1.78 -13.10 2.00
C LYS A 60 -1.29 -14.50 2.37
N LYS A 61 -2.00 -15.21 3.27
CA LYS A 61 -1.64 -16.56 3.73
C LYS A 61 -2.06 -17.64 2.75
N MET A 62 -3.16 -17.42 2.03
CA MET A 62 -3.77 -18.40 1.13
C MET A 62 -3.56 -18.05 -0.36
N HIS A 63 -2.66 -17.12 -0.68
CA HIS A 63 -2.37 -16.77 -2.06
C HIS A 63 -1.69 -17.96 -2.77
N PRO A 64 -2.10 -18.33 -4.00
CA PRO A 64 -1.50 -19.45 -4.73
C PRO A 64 0.00 -19.25 -5.01
N ASP A 65 0.49 -18.00 -5.05
CA ASP A 65 1.91 -17.70 -5.23
C ASP A 65 2.76 -17.96 -3.97
N SER A 66 2.14 -18.09 -2.79
CA SER A 66 2.90 -18.33 -1.54
C SER A 66 3.44 -19.76 -1.47
N ASP A 67 2.69 -20.74 -1.97
CA ASP A 67 3.14 -22.12 -2.11
C ASP A 67 2.59 -22.72 -3.43
N PRO A 68 3.37 -22.63 -4.52
CA PRO A 68 2.97 -23.13 -5.85
C PRO A 68 2.74 -24.65 -5.89
N SER A 69 3.17 -25.40 -4.87
CA SER A 69 3.07 -26.87 -4.84
C SER A 69 1.76 -27.36 -4.23
N ASN A 70 0.97 -26.48 -3.59
CA ASN A 70 -0.27 -26.85 -2.90
C ASN A 70 -1.53 -26.49 -3.73
N PRO A 71 -2.15 -27.45 -4.43
CA PRO A 71 -3.36 -27.19 -5.23
C PRO A 71 -4.58 -26.82 -4.38
N GLY A 72 -4.55 -27.07 -3.07
CA GLY A 72 -5.63 -26.74 -2.14
C GLY A 72 -5.73 -25.26 -1.80
N LEU A 73 -4.66 -24.47 -1.99
CA LEU A 73 -4.67 -23.02 -1.71
C LEU A 73 -5.58 -22.26 -2.66
N HIS A 74 -5.61 -22.66 -3.94
CA HIS A 74 -6.51 -22.05 -4.92
C HIS A 74 -7.98 -22.22 -4.51
N GLY A 75 -8.38 -23.43 -4.09
CA GLY A 75 -9.75 -23.70 -3.64
C GLY A 75 -10.14 -22.88 -2.41
N GLN A 76 -9.25 -22.81 -1.41
CA GLN A 76 -9.48 -22.02 -0.19
C GLN A 76 -9.55 -20.51 -0.48
N PHE A 77 -8.74 -20.02 -1.42
CA PHE A 77 -8.77 -18.62 -1.84
C PHE A 77 -10.07 -18.26 -2.58
N VAL A 78 -10.61 -19.17 -3.38
CA VAL A 78 -11.92 -19.01 -4.02
C VAL A 78 -13.03 -18.92 -2.97
N GLU A 79 -13.05 -19.84 -1.99
CA GLU A 79 -14.02 -19.82 -0.89
C GLU A 79 -13.89 -18.51 -0.05
N LEU A 80 -12.67 -18.01 0.17
CA LEU A 80 -12.41 -16.73 0.84
C LEU A 80 -12.96 -15.52 0.07
N ASN A 81 -12.76 -15.49 -1.24
CA ASN A 81 -13.28 -14.43 -2.10
C ASN A 81 -14.81 -14.42 -2.13
N GLU A 82 -15.44 -15.59 -2.17
CA GLU A 82 -16.90 -15.68 -2.13
C GLU A 82 -17.45 -15.11 -0.82
N ALA A 83 -16.86 -15.48 0.31
CA ALA A 83 -17.25 -14.95 1.63
C ALA A 83 -17.12 -13.42 1.68
N TYR A 84 -15.99 -12.86 1.22
CA TYR A 84 -15.79 -11.41 1.19
C TYR A 84 -16.76 -10.71 0.24
N ARG A 85 -17.06 -11.29 -0.93
CA ARG A 85 -18.01 -10.69 -1.88
C ARG A 85 -19.41 -10.55 -1.28
N VAL A 86 -19.87 -11.54 -0.53
CA VAL A 86 -21.18 -11.51 0.14
C VAL A 86 -21.18 -10.53 1.31
N LEU A 87 -20.14 -10.53 2.15
CA LEU A 87 -20.10 -9.72 3.38
C LEU A 87 -19.65 -8.26 3.18
N SER A 88 -18.95 -7.95 2.08
CA SER A 88 -18.43 -6.59 1.80
C SER A 88 -19.50 -5.57 1.41
N LYS A 89 -20.64 -6.04 0.88
CA LYS A 89 -21.77 -5.17 0.49
C LYS A 89 -22.89 -5.30 1.52
N GLU A 90 -23.35 -4.19 2.07
CA GLU A 90 -24.39 -4.18 3.12
C GLU A 90 -25.68 -4.89 2.69
N VAL A 91 -26.12 -4.67 1.44
CA VAL A 91 -27.33 -5.30 0.89
C VAL A 91 -27.19 -6.82 0.83
N SER A 92 -26.08 -7.32 0.28
CA SER A 92 -25.79 -8.75 0.16
C SER A 92 -25.56 -9.42 1.52
N ARG A 93 -24.93 -8.70 2.47
CA ARG A 93 -24.76 -9.16 3.86
C ARG A 93 -26.11 -9.30 4.56
N LYS A 94 -26.99 -8.32 4.44
CA LYS A 94 -28.33 -8.36 5.05
C LYS A 94 -29.16 -9.52 4.51
N GLU A 95 -29.13 -9.76 3.21
CA GLU A 95 -29.80 -10.90 2.58
C GLU A 95 -29.24 -12.24 3.09
N TYR A 96 -27.91 -12.33 3.20
CA TYR A 96 -27.25 -13.50 3.78
C TYR A 96 -27.66 -13.75 5.23
N ASP A 97 -27.69 -12.70 6.05
CA ASP A 97 -28.08 -12.78 7.47
C ASP A 97 -29.55 -13.15 7.64
N LEU A 98 -30.45 -12.65 6.78
CA LEU A 98 -31.86 -13.02 6.76
C LEU A 98 -32.05 -14.51 6.44
N ARG A 99 -31.28 -15.04 5.47
CA ARG A 99 -31.28 -16.45 5.11
C ARG A 99 -30.73 -17.34 6.24
N LEU A 100 -29.76 -16.84 7.01
CA LEU A 100 -29.24 -17.55 8.19
C LEU A 100 -30.28 -17.67 9.31
N ARG A 101 -31.13 -16.64 9.49
CA ARG A 101 -32.13 -16.57 10.58
C ARG A 101 -33.43 -17.31 10.29
N HIS A 102 -33.83 -17.43 9.04
CA HIS A 102 -35.07 -18.12 8.64
C HIS A 102 -34.77 -19.25 7.64
N PRO A 103 -34.40 -20.46 8.12
CA PRO A 103 -34.03 -21.55 7.24
C PRO A 103 -35.15 -21.97 6.27
N TYR A 104 -36.44 -21.86 6.62
CA TYR A 104 -37.58 -22.15 5.73
C TYR A 104 -38.91 -21.68 6.36
N THR A 105 -39.65 -20.80 5.69
CA THR A 105 -41.13 -20.75 5.76
C THR A 105 -41.62 -20.57 4.32
N GLY A 106 -42.45 -21.51 3.85
CA GLY A 106 -42.77 -21.68 2.44
C GLY A 106 -43.60 -20.54 1.84
N GLY A 107 -43.34 -20.25 0.56
CA GLY A 107 -44.22 -19.41 -0.27
C GLY A 107 -43.46 -18.51 -1.24
N GLN A 108 -43.17 -19.03 -2.44
CA GLN A 108 -42.54 -18.36 -3.59
C GLN A 108 -41.06 -17.97 -3.42
N ALA A 109 -40.19 -18.90 -3.83
CA ALA A 109 -38.82 -18.59 -4.18
C ALA A 109 -38.83 -17.56 -5.32
N PHE A 110 -38.59 -16.29 -5.00
CA PHE A 110 -38.12 -15.32 -5.99
C PHE A 110 -36.86 -15.92 -6.61
N ARG A 111 -36.95 -16.41 -7.85
CA ARG A 111 -35.78 -16.75 -8.64
C ARG A 111 -35.12 -15.41 -8.98
N PRO A 112 -33.93 -15.08 -8.44
CA PRO A 112 -33.14 -14.08 -9.11
C PRO A 112 -32.90 -14.66 -10.51
N THR A 113 -33.34 -13.95 -11.55
CA THR A 113 -32.99 -14.25 -12.95
C THR A 113 -31.49 -14.13 -13.21
N SER A 114 -30.69 -13.82 -12.19
CA SER A 114 -29.26 -14.10 -12.20
C SER A 114 -29.05 -15.58 -11.91
N THR A 115 -28.87 -16.35 -12.98
CA THR A 115 -28.26 -17.68 -13.00
C THR A 115 -26.82 -17.58 -12.49
N TYR A 116 -26.63 -17.15 -11.24
CA TYR A 116 -25.34 -17.13 -10.60
C TYR A 116 -25.05 -18.56 -10.15
N ASN A 117 -24.50 -19.35 -11.07
CA ASN A 117 -23.99 -20.68 -10.80
C ASN A 117 -22.50 -20.54 -10.48
N PRO A 118 -22.09 -20.57 -9.19
CA PRO A 118 -20.69 -20.38 -8.79
C PRO A 118 -19.76 -21.44 -9.42
N ARG A 119 -20.29 -22.60 -9.81
CA ARG A 119 -19.53 -23.64 -10.53
C ARG A 119 -19.35 -23.30 -12.01
N ALA A 120 -20.33 -22.66 -12.64
CA ALA A 120 -20.23 -22.18 -14.01
C ALA A 120 -19.31 -20.95 -14.10
N GLU A 121 -19.37 -20.03 -13.13
CA GLU A 121 -18.45 -18.88 -13.07
C GLU A 121 -17.01 -19.34 -12.75
N ALA A 122 -16.83 -20.33 -11.86
CA ALA A 122 -15.51 -20.90 -11.62
C ALA A 122 -14.95 -21.61 -12.87
N GLN A 123 -15.80 -22.32 -13.64
CA GLN A 123 -15.41 -22.91 -14.92
C GLN A 123 -15.14 -21.85 -16.00
N GLU A 124 -15.93 -20.77 -16.05
CA GLU A 124 -15.77 -19.67 -17.00
C GLU A 124 -14.54 -18.83 -16.67
N SER A 125 -14.31 -18.52 -15.39
CA SER A 125 -13.07 -17.94 -14.86
C SER A 125 -11.88 -18.82 -15.19
N MET A 126 -11.99 -20.14 -14.96
CA MET A 126 -10.94 -21.09 -15.32
C MET A 126 -10.67 -21.05 -16.83
N ARG A 127 -11.72 -20.98 -17.67
CA ARG A 127 -11.63 -20.85 -19.14
C ARG A 127 -11.05 -19.50 -19.59
N TYR A 128 -11.42 -18.42 -18.92
CA TYR A 128 -10.90 -17.05 -19.12
C TYR A 128 -9.41 -17.01 -18.82
N TRP A 129 -8.98 -17.59 -17.69
CA TRP A 129 -7.56 -17.71 -17.35
C TRP A 129 -6.83 -18.71 -18.24
N ASP A 130 -7.50 -19.76 -18.73
CA ASP A 130 -6.92 -20.72 -19.69
C ASP A 130 -6.55 -20.07 -21.03
N GLN A 131 -7.35 -19.10 -21.48
CA GLN A 131 -7.06 -18.31 -22.67
C GLN A 131 -5.71 -17.56 -22.54
N PHE A 132 -5.37 -17.09 -21.35
CA PHE A 132 -4.08 -16.42 -21.08
C PHE A 132 -2.94 -17.42 -20.82
N LYS A 133 -3.23 -18.63 -20.33
CA LYS A 133 -2.22 -19.70 -20.20
C LYS A 133 -1.75 -20.23 -21.55
N HIS A 134 -2.55 -20.05 -22.59
CA HIS A 134 -2.24 -20.46 -23.97
C HIS A 134 -1.78 -19.32 -24.88
N SER A 135 -1.38 -18.16 -24.33
CA SER A 135 -0.37 -17.36 -25.02
C SER A 135 0.96 -18.13 -24.98
N GLN A 136 1.02 -19.25 -25.69
CA GLN A 136 2.28 -19.87 -26.02
C GLN A 136 3.16 -18.76 -26.61
N PRO A 137 4.44 -18.66 -26.21
CA PRO A 137 5.37 -17.93 -27.04
C PRO A 137 5.31 -18.62 -28.40
N GLN A 138 4.64 -17.97 -29.35
CA GLN A 138 4.89 -18.21 -30.77
C GLN A 138 6.40 -18.37 -30.87
N GLU A 139 6.91 -19.48 -31.42
CA GLU A 139 8.34 -19.67 -31.63
C GLU A 139 8.80 -18.58 -32.60
N THR A 140 9.01 -17.38 -32.07
CA THR A 140 9.49 -16.26 -32.85
C THR A 140 10.92 -16.61 -33.15
N THR A 141 11.26 -16.56 -34.42
CA THR A 141 12.60 -16.91 -34.89
C THR A 141 13.65 -16.13 -34.08
N ALA A 142 14.84 -16.69 -33.91
CA ALA A 142 15.92 -16.03 -33.17
C ALA A 142 16.16 -14.58 -33.66
N GLU A 143 15.94 -14.34 -34.96
CA GLU A 143 16.03 -13.02 -35.60
C GLU A 143 14.91 -12.04 -35.18
N GLU A 144 13.68 -12.52 -34.95
CA GLU A 144 12.58 -11.70 -34.42
C GLU A 144 12.80 -11.33 -32.96
N TRP A 145 13.31 -12.26 -32.15
CA TRP A 145 13.70 -12.00 -30.77
C TRP A 145 14.78 -10.93 -30.67
N GLU A 146 15.83 -11.03 -31.49
CA GLU A 146 16.91 -10.04 -31.55
C GLU A 146 16.41 -8.66 -31.98
N ARG A 147 15.51 -8.58 -32.96
CA ARG A 147 14.90 -7.30 -33.37
C ARG A 147 14.06 -6.68 -32.26
N LYS A 148 13.24 -7.47 -31.54
CA LYS A 148 12.45 -7.01 -30.39
C LYS A 148 13.36 -6.53 -29.26
N ARG A 149 14.42 -7.28 -28.95
CA ARG A 149 15.42 -6.93 -27.94
C ARG A 149 16.07 -5.58 -28.26
N LYS A 150 16.56 -5.37 -29.49
CA LYS A 150 17.15 -4.09 -29.93
C LYS A 150 16.16 -2.92 -29.90
N ARG A 151 14.88 -3.14 -30.25
CA ARG A 151 13.84 -2.12 -30.12
C ARG A 151 13.58 -1.77 -28.66
N ASN A 152 13.45 -2.77 -27.79
CA ASN A 152 13.21 -2.57 -26.37
C ASN A 152 14.40 -1.87 -25.71
N PHE A 153 15.64 -2.23 -26.04
CA PHE A 153 16.83 -1.51 -25.56
C PHE A 153 16.87 -0.04 -26.02
N ARG A 154 16.43 0.26 -27.25
CA ARG A 154 16.29 1.65 -27.70
C ARG A 154 15.24 2.41 -26.90
N ILE A 155 14.09 1.80 -26.64
CA ILE A 155 13.04 2.41 -25.81
C ILE A 155 13.55 2.67 -24.39
N VAL A 156 14.18 1.67 -23.77
CA VAL A 156 14.76 1.80 -22.42
C VAL A 156 15.84 2.88 -22.39
N SER A 157 16.69 2.94 -23.42
CA SER A 157 17.70 4.01 -23.57
C SER A 157 17.04 5.39 -23.59
N TYR A 158 16.01 5.61 -24.40
CA TYR A 158 15.28 6.90 -24.42
C TYR A 158 14.62 7.22 -23.08
N CYS A 159 14.01 6.24 -22.41
CA CYS A 159 13.45 6.44 -21.07
C CYS A 159 14.53 6.86 -20.07
N MET A 160 15.68 6.19 -20.07
CA MET A 160 16.80 6.52 -19.19
C MET A 160 17.36 7.93 -19.47
N LEU A 161 17.45 8.32 -20.74
CA LEU A 161 17.88 9.67 -21.12
C LEU A 161 16.89 10.74 -20.64
N ILE A 162 15.59 10.55 -20.84
CA ILE A 162 14.57 11.50 -20.38
C ILE A 162 14.55 11.60 -18.86
N MET A 163 14.63 10.46 -18.16
CA MET A 163 14.73 10.46 -16.69
C MET A 163 15.99 11.19 -16.21
N GLY A 164 17.14 10.92 -16.82
CA GLY A 164 18.40 11.60 -16.49
C GLY A 164 18.38 13.11 -16.73
N LEU A 165 17.81 13.55 -17.86
CA LEU A 165 17.61 14.98 -18.15
C LEU A 165 16.67 15.65 -17.15
N SER A 166 15.56 14.99 -16.81
CA SER A 166 14.61 15.49 -15.80
C SER A 166 15.29 15.65 -14.44
N ILE A 167 15.99 14.62 -13.97
CA ILE A 167 16.71 14.66 -12.69
C ILE A 167 17.76 15.77 -12.69
N SER A 168 18.53 15.89 -13.77
CA SER A 168 19.56 16.94 -13.90
C SER A 168 18.95 18.35 -13.83
N ALA A 169 17.83 18.57 -14.53
CA ALA A 169 17.10 19.84 -14.47
C ALA A 169 16.60 20.16 -13.05
N HIS A 170 16.04 19.16 -12.34
CA HIS A 170 15.62 19.33 -10.95
C HIS A 170 16.80 19.67 -10.04
N VAL A 171 17.92 18.95 -10.16
CA VAL A 171 19.12 19.22 -9.36
C VAL A 171 19.63 20.63 -9.61
N LEU A 172 19.72 21.08 -10.86
CA LEU A 172 20.14 22.45 -11.19
C LEU A 172 19.17 23.50 -10.62
N PHE A 173 17.86 23.27 -10.74
CA PHE A 173 16.84 24.15 -10.18
C PHE A 173 16.97 24.26 -8.65
N PHE A 174 17.07 23.13 -7.95
CA PHE A 174 17.24 23.12 -6.50
C PHE A 174 18.54 23.78 -6.05
N ARG A 175 19.67 23.51 -6.72
CA ARG A 175 20.94 24.19 -6.41
C ARG A 175 20.86 25.70 -6.64
N LYS A 176 20.10 26.14 -7.66
CA LYS A 176 19.88 27.57 -7.89
C LYS A 176 19.02 28.20 -6.80
N LEU A 177 17.95 27.51 -6.38
CA LEU A 177 17.12 27.95 -5.25
C LEU A 177 17.93 28.05 -3.97
N GLU A 178 18.76 27.05 -3.68
CA GLU A 178 19.65 27.03 -2.51
C GLU A 178 20.63 28.21 -2.55
N SER A 179 21.26 28.46 -3.70
CA SER A 179 22.14 29.62 -3.85
C SER A 179 21.44 30.96 -3.58
N VAL A 180 20.21 31.13 -4.06
CA VAL A 180 19.43 32.35 -3.79
C VAL A 180 19.07 32.47 -2.31
N HIS A 181 18.66 31.36 -1.69
CA HIS A 181 18.32 31.32 -0.27
C HIS A 181 19.53 31.66 0.61
N ASN A 182 20.69 31.08 0.30
CA ASN A 182 21.93 31.33 1.05
C ASN A 182 22.36 32.80 0.92
N ASN A 183 22.33 33.36 -0.28
CA ASN A 183 22.64 34.79 -0.47
C ASN A 183 21.69 35.70 0.33
N PHE A 184 20.40 35.34 0.40
CA PHE A 184 19.43 36.08 1.22
C PHE A 184 19.72 35.94 2.72
N MET A 185 20.05 34.73 3.18
CA MET A 185 20.41 34.50 4.58
C MET A 185 21.68 35.25 4.99
N ASP A 186 22.69 35.26 4.13
CA ASP A 186 23.93 36.02 4.34
C ASP A 186 23.64 37.53 4.45
N GLU A 187 22.75 38.06 3.61
CA GLU A 187 22.34 39.47 3.67
C GLU A 187 21.62 39.79 4.99
N LYS A 188 20.71 38.91 5.43
CA LYS A 188 20.02 39.09 6.70
C LYS A 188 20.96 38.99 7.89
N ASP A 189 21.91 38.07 7.87
CA ASP A 189 22.89 37.89 8.94
C ASP A 189 23.84 39.09 9.04
N ARG A 190 24.25 39.67 7.89
CA ARG A 190 25.02 40.93 7.85
C ARG A 190 24.27 42.09 8.48
N VAL A 191 22.98 42.28 8.15
CA VAL A 191 22.15 43.34 8.72
C VAL A 191 21.99 43.15 10.23
N ILE A 192 21.73 41.93 10.69
CA ILE A 192 21.61 41.62 12.13
C ILE A 192 22.93 41.94 12.85
N THR A 193 24.06 41.51 12.29
CA THR A 193 25.39 41.78 12.83
C THR A 193 25.69 43.27 12.90
N GLN A 194 25.30 44.03 11.87
CA GLN A 194 25.47 45.49 11.86
C GLN A 194 24.65 46.17 12.96
N ILE A 195 23.37 45.80 13.12
CA ILE A 195 22.49 46.33 14.16
C ILE A 195 23.04 46.01 15.56
N TYR A 196 23.56 44.79 15.75
CA TYR A 196 24.20 44.38 16.99
C TYR A 196 25.43 45.24 17.30
N ASN A 197 26.33 45.41 16.34
CA ASN A 197 27.54 46.21 16.51
C ASN A 197 27.23 47.70 16.75
N GLU A 198 26.28 48.27 16.03
CA GLU A 198 25.81 49.64 16.25
C GLU A 198 25.24 49.81 17.66
N SER A 199 24.42 48.86 18.11
CA SER A 199 23.84 48.89 19.45
C SER A 199 24.91 48.74 20.54
N LYS A 200 25.93 47.90 20.31
CA LYS A 200 27.09 47.75 21.18
C LYS A 200 27.89 49.04 21.31
N GLU A 201 28.19 49.73 20.21
CA GLU A 201 28.92 51.02 20.26
C GLU A 201 28.09 52.13 20.90
N ARG A 202 26.78 52.21 20.60
CA ARG A 202 25.87 53.15 21.29
C ARG A 202 25.88 52.93 22.81
N ALA A 203 25.84 51.68 23.26
CA ALA A 203 25.93 51.35 24.67
C ALA A 203 27.28 51.78 25.27
N ARG A 204 28.40 51.58 24.57
CA ARG A 204 29.74 51.99 25.01
C ARG A 204 29.87 53.50 25.15
N VAL A 205 29.42 54.27 24.15
CA VAL A 205 29.46 55.73 24.17
C VAL A 205 28.53 56.29 25.24
N ASN A 206 27.32 55.76 25.37
CA ASN A 206 26.37 56.20 26.41
C ASN A 206 26.87 55.87 27.82
N GLY A 207 27.52 54.71 28.00
CA GLY A 207 28.20 54.34 29.24
C GLY A 207 29.32 55.32 29.60
N PHE A 208 30.19 55.64 28.63
CA PHE A 208 31.27 56.61 28.82
C PHE A 208 30.74 58.01 29.15
N LYS A 209 29.73 58.50 28.43
CA LYS A 209 29.09 59.80 28.70
C LYS A 209 28.53 59.89 30.12
N LYS A 210 27.86 58.82 30.59
CA LYS A 210 27.37 58.76 31.98
C LYS A 210 28.52 58.80 32.99
N GLN A 211 29.62 58.09 32.74
CA GLN A 211 30.79 58.15 33.62
C GLN A 211 31.40 59.55 33.70
N THR A 212 31.54 60.24 32.56
CA THR A 212 32.06 61.62 32.54
C THR A 212 31.16 62.61 33.28
N GLU A 213 29.84 62.48 33.16
CA GLU A 213 28.91 63.36 33.88
C GLU A 213 28.96 63.11 35.39
N ILE A 214 29.03 61.84 35.82
CA ILE A 214 29.21 61.49 37.24
C ILE A 214 30.53 62.06 37.77
N LEU A 215 31.62 62.00 37.00
CA LEU A 215 32.90 62.57 37.40
C LEU A 215 32.81 64.10 37.54
N ARG A 216 32.11 64.78 36.62
CA ARG A 216 31.89 66.23 36.65
C ARG A 216 31.08 66.65 37.88
N GLN A 217 30.00 65.92 38.19
CA GLN A 217 29.19 66.14 39.39
C GLN A 217 30.01 65.97 40.66
N LYS A 218 30.74 64.85 40.79
CA LYS A 218 31.63 64.61 41.93
C LYS A 218 32.68 65.71 42.11
N HIS A 219 33.21 66.26 41.02
CA HIS A 219 34.17 67.36 41.07
C HIS A 219 33.50 68.67 41.53
N ALA A 220 32.27 68.95 41.09
CA ALA A 220 31.50 70.11 41.55
C ALA A 220 31.19 70.02 43.05
N ASP A 221 30.69 68.86 43.51
CA ASP A 221 30.41 68.59 44.92
C ASP A 221 31.67 68.73 45.79
N PHE A 222 32.81 68.25 45.28
CA PHE A 222 34.11 68.42 45.93
C PHE A 222 34.45 69.90 46.09
N LEU A 223 34.34 70.70 45.03
CA LEU A 223 34.62 72.15 45.09
C LEU A 223 33.69 72.86 46.07
N GLU A 224 32.40 72.54 46.10
CA GLU A 224 31.45 73.13 47.05
C GLU A 224 31.80 72.78 48.50
N LYS A 225 32.10 71.50 48.77
CA LYS A 225 32.48 71.04 50.12
C LYS A 225 33.70 71.79 50.66
N TYR A 226 34.74 71.98 49.85
CA TYR A 226 35.95 72.69 50.28
C TYR A 226 35.77 74.21 50.34
N LYS A 227 34.92 74.80 49.48
CA LYS A 227 34.54 76.22 49.58
C LYS A 227 33.77 76.51 50.88
N ILE A 228 32.83 75.65 51.27
CA ILE A 228 32.10 75.75 52.53
C ILE A 228 33.07 75.60 53.71
N THR A 229 33.98 74.62 53.66
CA THR A 229 34.97 74.39 54.72
C THR A 229 35.88 75.59 54.92
N ARG A 230 36.35 76.23 53.83
CA ARG A 230 37.16 77.46 53.88
C ARG A 230 36.42 78.61 54.54
N ASN A 231 35.17 78.85 54.14
CA ASN A 231 34.37 79.94 54.71
C ASN A 231 33.98 79.66 56.18
N SER A 232 33.77 78.39 56.58
CA SER A 232 33.48 78.02 57.97
C SER A 232 34.69 78.07 58.92
N GLY A 233 35.91 78.16 58.38
CA GLY A 233 37.16 78.25 59.13
C GLY A 233 37.66 79.70 59.35
N GLU A 234 37.06 80.69 58.68
CA GLU A 234 37.41 82.12 58.80
C GLU A 234 36.56 82.86 59.86
N ASP A 235 35.56 82.20 60.48
CA ASP A 235 34.66 82.77 61.51
C ASP A 235 35.04 82.37 62.97
N LYS A 236 36.34 82.19 63.28
CA LYS A 236 36.82 81.98 64.66
C LYS A 236 38.00 82.86 65.03
#